data_AF-A0A975CEV3-F1
#
_entry.id   AF-A0A975CEV3-F1
#
_cell.length_a   1.000
_cell.length_b   1.000
_cell.length_c   1.000
_cell.angle_alpha   90.00
_cell.angle_beta   90.00
_cell.angle_gamma   90.00
#
_symmetry.space_group_name_H-M   'P 1'
#
loop_
_entity.id
_entity.type
_entity.pdbx_description
1 polymer ?
#
loop_
_entity_poly.entity_id
_entity_poly.type
_entity_poly.pdbx_seq_one_letter_code
_entity_poly.pdbx_strand_id
1 'polypeptide(L)' 'MIIDQALKLTTDARLLEGMKASAKRDQSANERFEQRVSYVFGLMSQSSSVTKQQVRASIREQLEEIGAPNE' A
#
# COMPACT_ATOMS: atom_id res chain seq x y z
N MET A 1 -29.77 5.10 16.04
CA MET A 1 -30.23 5.46 14.67
C MET A 1 -29.13 6.27 13.96
N ILE A 2 -27.94 5.70 13.76
CA ILE A 2 -26.77 6.38 13.14
C ILE A 2 -26.49 5.81 11.74
N ILE A 3 -26.92 4.57 11.47
CA ILE A 3 -26.73 3.86 10.19
C ILE A 3 -27.52 4.53 9.05
N ASP A 4 -28.66 5.15 9.38
CA ASP A 4 -29.59 5.72 8.39
C ASP A 4 -29.12 7.06 7.79
N GLN A 5 -28.17 7.75 8.44
CA GLN A 5 -27.57 8.99 7.91
C GLN A 5 -26.38 8.72 6.98
N ALA A 6 -25.67 7.59 7.13
CA ALA A 6 -24.58 7.22 6.22
C ALA A 6 -25.08 6.91 4.80
N LEU A 7 -26.33 6.44 4.67
CA LEU A 7 -26.98 6.11 3.39
C LEU A 7 -27.51 7.34 2.63
N LYS A 8 -27.48 8.54 3.23
CA LYS A 8 -27.89 9.81 2.59
C LYS A 8 -26.73 10.66 2.08
N LEU A 9 -25.51 10.13 2.07
CA LEU A 9 -24.47 10.70 1.23
C LEU A 9 -24.88 10.45 -0.22
N THR A 10 -25.38 11.49 -0.89
CA THR A 10 -25.45 11.61 -2.36
C THR A 10 -24.05 11.48 -2.92
N THR A 11 -23.48 10.29 -2.82
CA THR A 11 -22.16 9.98 -3.34
C THR A 11 -22.35 9.84 -4.83
N ASP A 12 -21.64 10.66 -5.59
CA ASP A 12 -21.61 10.58 -7.05
C ASP A 12 -21.47 9.11 -7.46
N ALA A 13 -22.42 8.60 -8.22
CA ALA A 13 -22.43 7.20 -8.64
C ALA A 13 -21.13 6.81 -9.36
N ARG A 14 -20.51 7.76 -10.06
CA ARG A 14 -19.20 7.57 -10.72
C ARG A 14 -18.08 7.44 -9.70
N LEU A 15 -18.14 8.18 -8.60
CA LEU A 15 -17.19 8.06 -7.51
C LEU A 15 -17.34 6.70 -6.81
N LEU A 16 -18.57 6.24 -6.55
CA LEU A 16 -18.81 4.92 -5.98
C LEU A 16 -18.32 3.79 -6.90
N GLU A 17 -18.60 3.86 -8.19
CA GLU A 17 -18.12 2.87 -9.15
C GLU A 17 -16.60 2.92 -9.30
N GLY A 18 -16.00 4.11 -9.28
CA GLY A 18 -14.54 4.27 -9.23
C GLY A 18 -13.93 3.62 -7.98
N MET A 19 -14.51 3.87 -6.80
CA MET A 19 -14.05 3.25 -5.55
C MET A 19 -14.22 1.74 -5.56
N LYS A 20 -15.33 1.21 -6.11
CA LYS A 20 -15.52 -0.24 -6.27
C LYS A 20 -14.51 -0.85 -7.24
N ALA A 21 -14.21 -0.17 -8.35
CA ALA A 21 -13.21 -0.62 -9.31
C ALA A 21 -11.81 -0.62 -8.70
N SER A 22 -11.46 0.43 -7.93
CA SER A 22 -10.21 0.51 -7.18
C SER A 22 -10.12 -0.54 -6.08
N ALA A 23 -11.23 -0.83 -5.38
CA ALA A 23 -11.28 -1.86 -4.33
C ALA A 23 -11.17 -3.28 -4.89
N LYS A 24 -11.59 -3.51 -6.14
CA LYS A 24 -11.45 -4.79 -6.86
C LYS A 24 -10.11 -4.93 -7.58
N ARG A 25 -9.30 -3.87 -7.65
CA ARG A 25 -8.01 -3.91 -8.30
C ARG A 25 -7.01 -4.53 -7.33
N ASP A 26 -6.51 -5.70 -7.68
CA ASP A 26 -5.36 -6.28 -7.00
C ASP A 26 -4.16 -5.36 -7.14
N GLN A 27 -3.45 -5.18 -6.03
CA GLN A 27 -2.22 -4.40 -6.03
C GLN A 27 -1.17 -5.11 -6.88
N SER A 28 -0.57 -4.38 -7.81
CA SER A 28 0.58 -4.87 -8.56
C SER A 28 1.73 -5.23 -7.61
N ALA A 29 2.64 -6.08 -8.06
CA ALA A 29 3.83 -6.44 -7.31
C ALA A 29 4.65 -5.22 -6.86
N ASN A 30 4.78 -4.24 -7.76
CA ASN A 30 5.49 -2.99 -7.48
C ASN A 30 4.76 -2.15 -6.41
N GLU A 31 3.43 -2.08 -6.43
CA GLU A 31 2.65 -1.39 -5.39
C GLU A 31 2.82 -2.07 -4.03
N ARG A 32 2.75 -3.41 -3.98
CA ARG A 32 3.00 -4.19 -2.77
C ARG A 32 4.41 -3.98 -2.23
N PHE A 33 5.40 -3.96 -3.12
CA PHE A 33 6.79 -3.69 -2.78
C PHE A 33 6.98 -2.29 -2.17
N GLU A 34 6.46 -1.24 -2.80
CA GLU A 34 6.58 0.13 -2.30
C GLU A 34 5.82 0.37 -0.98
N GLN A 35 4.68 -0.31 -0.79
CA GLN A 35 3.98 -0.34 0.50
C GLN A 35 4.84 -0.98 1.59
N ARG A 36 5.49 -2.11 1.28
CA ARG A 36 6.40 -2.79 2.22
C ARG A 36 7.59 -1.91 2.60
N VAL A 37 8.22 -1.25 1.62
CA VAL A 37 9.30 -0.28 1.85
C VAL A 37 8.83 0.85 2.77
N SER A 38 7.65 1.41 2.50
CA SER A 38 7.10 2.53 3.28
C SER A 38 6.73 2.11 4.70
N TYR A 39 6.18 0.91 4.87
CA TYR A 39 5.87 0.33 6.18
C TYR A 39 7.14 0.13 7.02
N VAL A 40 8.14 -0.55 6.47
CA VAL A 40 9.41 -0.80 7.17
C VAL A 40 10.10 0.51 7.54
N PHE A 41 10.20 1.44 6.58
CA PHE A 41 10.78 2.76 6.83
C PHE A 41 10.02 3.53 7.92
N GLY A 42 8.69 3.47 7.93
CA GLY A 42 7.85 4.13 8.94
C GLY A 42 7.97 3.55 10.34
N LEU A 43 8.39 2.29 10.49
CA LEU A 43 8.67 1.66 11.79
C LEU A 43 10.05 2.01 12.35
N MET A 44 10.94 2.59 11.54
CA MET A 44 12.28 2.94 11.99
C MET A 44 12.22 4.13 12.96
N SER A 45 13.11 4.14 13.96
CA SER A 45 13.28 5.30 14.84
C SER A 45 13.61 6.53 14.01
N GLN A 46 13.10 7.70 14.41
CA GLN A 46 13.49 8.98 13.79
C GLN A 46 14.98 9.30 13.96
N SER A 47 15.67 8.65 14.90
CA SER A 47 17.12 8.72 15.06
C SER A 47 17.90 7.81 14.10
N SER A 48 17.21 7.02 13.29
CA SER A 48 17.84 6.16 12.28
C SER A 48 18.40 7.01 11.15
N SER A 49 19.65 6.78 10.79
CA SER A 49 20.28 7.37 9.59
C SER A 49 19.91 6.63 8.30
N VAL A 50 19.16 5.53 8.40
CA VAL A 50 18.80 4.71 7.26
C VAL A 50 17.80 5.45 6.38
N THR A 51 18.11 5.54 5.09
CA THR A 51 17.28 6.19 4.09
C THR A 51 16.27 5.22 3.49
N LYS A 52 15.16 5.75 2.97
CA LYS A 52 14.14 4.94 2.26
C LYS A 52 14.72 4.16 1.08
N GLN A 53 15.77 4.68 0.41
CA GLN A 53 16.45 4.00 -0.69
C GLN A 53 17.27 2.79 -0.21
N GLN A 54 17.91 2.89 0.96
CA GLN A 54 18.61 1.76 1.57
C GLN A 54 17.63 0.66 1.98
N VAL A 55 16.48 1.03 2.58
CA VAL A 55 15.40 0.07 2.87
C VAL A 55 14.90 -0.63 1.60
N ARG A 56 14.74 0.13 0.51
CA ARG A 56 14.34 -0.42 -0.80
C ARG A 56 15.33 -1.46 -1.32
N ALA A 57 16.64 -1.17 -1.24
CA ALA A 57 17.68 -2.10 -1.67
C ALA A 57 17.68 -3.38 -0.82
N SER A 58 17.63 -3.26 0.51
CA SER A 58 17.63 -4.42 1.41
C SER A 58 16.40 -5.31 1.24
N ILE A 59 15.20 -4.73 1.04
CA ILE A 59 13.99 -5.55 0.79
C ILE A 59 14.08 -6.27 -0.55
N ARG A 60 14.69 -5.66 -1.58
CA ARG A 60 14.89 -6.30 -2.88
C ARG A 60 15.85 -7.47 -2.79
N GLU A 61 16.98 -7.29 -2.12
CA GLU A 61 17.96 -8.34 -1.85
C GLU A 61 17.32 -9.53 -1.11
N GLN A 62 16.52 -9.27 -0.07
CA GLN A 62 15.79 -10.34 0.65
C GLN A 62 14.80 -11.09 -0.24
N LEU A 63 14.10 -10.42 -1.16
CA LEU A 63 13.18 -11.10 -2.07
C LEU A 63 13.92 -11.98 -3.08
N GLU A 64 15.09 -11.55 -3.54
CA GLU A 64 15.97 -12.32 -4.42
C GLU A 64 16.55 -13.55 -3.70
N GLU A 65 16.99 -13.41 -2.45
CA GLU A 65 17.50 -14.52 -1.62
C GLU A 65 16.45 -15.59 -1.29
N ILE A 66 15.19 -15.17 -1.08
CA ILE A 66 14.08 -16.07 -0.77
C ILE A 66 13.55 -16.76 -2.04
N GLY A 67 14.05 -16.40 -3.23
CA GLY A 67 13.57 -16.90 -4.51
C GLY A 67 12.12 -16.46 -4.80
N ALA A 68 11.67 -15.35 -4.20
CA ALA A 68 10.36 -14.78 -4.48
C ALA A 68 10.46 -13.98 -5.79
N PRO A 69 9.79 -14.42 -6.87
CA PRO A 69 9.89 -13.74 -8.15
C PRO A 69 9.26 -12.34 -8.03
N ASN A 70 9.96 -11.36 -8.59
CA ASN A 70 9.40 -10.03 -8.88
C ASN A 70 8.42 -10.18 -10.06
N GLU A 71 7.29 -10.85 -9.85
CA GLU A 71 6.17 -10.94 -10.80
C GLU A 71 5.05 -9.96 -10.43
#